data_AF-A0A0D3VDQ0-F1
#
_entry.id   AF-A0A0D3VDQ0-F1
#
_cell.length_a   1.000
_cell.length_b   1.000
_cell.length_c   1.000
_cell.angle_alpha   90.00
_cell.angle_beta   90.00
_cell.angle_gamma   90.00
#
_symmetry.space_group_name_H-M   'P 1'
#
loop_
_entity.id
_entity.type
_entity.pdbx_description
1 polymer ?
#
loop_
_entity_poly.entity_id
_entity_poly.type
_entity_poly.pdbx_seq_one_letter_code
_entity_poly.pdbx_strand_id
1 'polypeptide(L)' 'MNGLGISMLPYFNVKRELDNRLFNGEIIKDDQYTISTFVTYHKDKWVSPAMERMIHLIQSYSKYWD' A
#
# COMPACT_ATOMS: atom_id res chain seq x y z
N MET A 1 -12.82 24.70 -8.42
CA MET A 1 -13.01 23.47 -7.60
C MET A 1 -13.76 22.47 -8.47
N ASN A 2 -13.13 21.35 -8.85
CA ASN A 2 -13.65 20.43 -9.88
C ASN A 2 -14.82 19.53 -9.44
N GLY A 3 -15.54 19.87 -8.35
CA GLY A 3 -16.77 19.17 -7.94
C GLY A 3 -16.62 17.72 -7.47
N LEU A 4 -15.41 17.20 -7.31
CA LEU A 4 -15.15 15.79 -6.98
C LEU A 4 -15.28 15.42 -5.48
N GLY A 5 -15.58 16.39 -4.63
CA GLY A 5 -15.66 16.18 -3.18
C GLY A 5 -14.29 15.98 -2.52
N ILE A 6 -14.32 15.44 -1.29
CA ILE A 6 -13.13 15.08 -0.50
C ILE A 6 -13.08 13.55 -0.42
N SER A 7 -11.90 12.97 -0.51
CA SER A 7 -11.67 11.53 -0.39
C SER A 7 -10.45 11.25 0.47
N MET A 8 -10.48 10.14 1.21
CA MET A 8 -9.33 9.61 1.91
C MET A 8 -8.72 8.48 1.08
N LEU A 9 -7.44 8.61 0.73
CA LEU A 9 -6.74 7.69 -0.14
C LEU A 9 -5.41 7.28 0.50
N PRO A 10 -4.92 6.06 0.23
CA PRO A 10 -3.56 5.68 0.61
C PRO A 10 -2.56 6.68 0.06
N TYR A 11 -1.64 7.14 0.91
CA TYR A 11 -0.67 8.18 0.54
C TYR A 11 0.13 7.81 -0.72
N PHE A 12 0.57 6.55 -0.83
CA PHE A 12 1.34 6.07 -1.98
C PHE A 12 0.60 6.16 -3.33
N ASN A 13 -0.74 6.19 -3.33
CA ASN A 13 -1.54 6.33 -4.55
C ASN A 13 -1.60 7.76 -5.08
N VAL A 14 -1.36 8.76 -4.23
CA VAL A 14 -1.55 10.18 -4.54
C VAL A 14 -0.31 11.04 -4.30
N LYS A 15 0.79 10.44 -3.84
CA LYS A 15 2.06 11.13 -3.55
C LYS A 15 2.50 12.02 -4.71
N ARG A 16 2.51 11.48 -5.94
CA ARG A 16 2.93 12.21 -7.14
C ARG A 16 2.00 13.39 -7.45
N GLU A 17 0.70 13.20 -7.30
CA GLU A 17 -0.31 14.22 -7.57
C GLU A 17 -0.27 15.34 -6.52
N LEU A 18 0.06 15.03 -5.26
CA LEU A 18 0.35 16.02 -4.21
C LEU A 18 1.65 16.77 -4.48
N ASP A 19 2.74 16.06 -4.82
CA ASP A 19 4.04 16.65 -5.15
C ASP A 19 3.94 17.62 -6.34
N ASN A 20 3.17 17.25 -7.36
CA ASN A 20 2.92 18.05 -8.55
C ASN A 20 1.80 19.09 -8.38
N ARG A 21 1.19 19.21 -7.19
CA ARG A 21 0.08 20.13 -6.88
C ARG A 21 -1.12 19.97 -7.81
N LEU A 22 -1.34 18.76 -8.31
CA LEU A 22 -2.55 18.38 -9.06
C LEU A 22 -3.74 18.21 -8.11
N PHE A 23 -3.46 17.79 -6.87
CA PHE A 23 -4.43 17.74 -5.77
C PHE A 23 -4.00 18.63 -4.61
N ASN A 24 -5.00 19.15 -3.89
CA ASN A 24 -4.81 19.69 -2.55
C ASN A 24 -5.24 18.62 -1.56
N GLY A 25 -4.41 18.33 -0.56
CA GLY A 25 -4.70 17.32 0.44
C GLY A 25 -3.79 17.44 1.65
N GLU A 26 -4.21 16.80 2.74
CA GLU A 26 -3.46 16.73 4.00
C GLU A 26 -3.00 15.29 4.24
N ILE A 27 -1.77 15.12 4.72
CA ILE A 27 -1.23 13.81 5.09
C ILE A 27 -1.60 13.53 6.54
N ILE A 28 -2.42 12.50 6.75
CA ILE A 28 -2.79 12.02 8.08
C ILE A 28 -1.69 11.06 8.56
N LYS A 29 -1.03 11.39 9.69
CA LYS A 29 0.07 10.61 10.28
C LYS A 29 -0.32 9.84 11.56
N ASP A 30 -1.62 9.67 11.81
CA ASP A 30 -2.12 8.97 12.99
C ASP A 30 -2.15 7.46 12.74
N ASP A 31 -1.60 6.69 13.67
CA ASP A 31 -1.45 5.22 13.61
C ASP A 31 -2.79 4.49 13.42
N GLN A 32 -3.92 5.11 13.81
CA GLN A 32 -5.27 4.59 13.61
C GLN A 32 -5.67 4.52 12.12
N TYR A 33 -4.97 5.23 11.24
CA TYR A 33 -5.26 5.30 9.81
C TYR A 33 -4.22 4.56 8.96
N THR A 34 -3.57 3.56 9.54
CA THR A 34 -2.60 2.71 8.86
C THR A 34 -3.28 1.66 7.98
N ILE A 35 -2.56 1.19 6.95
CA ILE A 35 -3.03 0.15 6.02
C ILE A 35 -2.28 -1.14 6.34
N SER A 36 -3.02 -2.22 6.53
CA SER A 36 -2.45 -3.56 6.72
C SER A 36 -2.43 -4.33 5.40
N THR A 37 -1.27 -4.86 5.03
CA THR A 37 -1.08 -5.68 3.82
C THR A 37 -0.75 -7.12 4.22
N PHE A 38 -1.43 -8.09 3.59
CA PHE A 38 -1.26 -9.51 3.90
C PHE A 38 -0.89 -10.30 2.65
N VAL A 39 0.01 -11.27 2.81
CA VAL A 39 0.27 -12.33 1.83
C VAL A 39 -0.40 -13.59 2.32
N THR A 40 -1.35 -14.11 1.55
CA THR A 40 -2.17 -15.27 1.95
C THR A 40 -2.08 -16.39 0.93
N TYR A 41 -2.01 -17.63 1.39
CA TYR A 41 -2.09 -18.84 0.56
C TYR A 41 -2.89 -19.92 1.30
N HIS A 42 -3.43 -20.88 0.54
CA HIS A 42 -4.26 -21.92 1.13
C HIS A 42 -3.41 -22.94 1.88
N LYS A 43 -3.73 -23.21 3.15
CA LYS A 43 -2.97 -24.13 4.01
C LYS A 43 -2.81 -25.55 3.44
N ASP A 44 -3.83 -26.03 2.71
CA ASP A 44 -3.82 -27.38 2.13
C ASP A 44 -3.33 -27.42 0.67
N LYS A 45 -2.88 -26.29 0.10
CA LYS A 45 -2.26 -26.27 -1.24
C LYS A 45 -0.75 -26.25 -1.11
N TRP A 46 -0.07 -27.02 -1.97
CA TRP A 46 1.37 -27.04 -2.00
C TRP A 46 1.94 -25.66 -2.36
N VAL A 47 2.91 -25.20 -1.55
CA VAL A 47 3.73 -24.03 -1.84
C VAL A 47 4.95 -24.51 -2.62
N SER A 48 5.01 -24.17 -3.90
CA SER A 48 6.15 -24.56 -4.73
C SER A 48 7.42 -23.80 -4.31
N PRO A 49 8.62 -24.31 -4.64
CA PRO A 49 9.87 -23.58 -4.37
C PRO A 49 9.89 -22.15 -4.95
N ALA A 50 9.25 -21.93 -6.10
CA ALA A 50 9.11 -20.60 -6.69
C ALA A 50 8.22 -19.68 -5.83
N MET A 51 7.13 -20.22 -5.27
CA MET A 51 6.25 -19.46 -4.37
C MET A 51 6.97 -19.12 -3.06
N GLU A 52 7.76 -20.03 -2.49
CA GLU A 52 8.57 -19.73 -1.30
C GLU A 52 9.52 -18.55 -1.56
N ARG A 53 10.21 -18.56 -2.70
CA ARG A 53 11.10 -17.47 -3.10
C ARG A 53 10.34 -16.16 -3.30
N MET A 54 9.15 -16.21 -3.89
CA MET A 54 8.30 -15.04 -4.06
C MET A 54 7.83 -14.48 -2.71
N ILE A 55 7.34 -15.32 -1.80
CA ILE A 55 6.90 -14.92 -0.46
C ILE A 55 8.07 -14.26 0.29
N HIS A 56 9.25 -14.89 0.25
CA HIS A 56 10.45 -14.33 0.87
C HIS A 56 10.84 -12.97 0.27
N LEU A 57 10.73 -12.83 -1.06
CA LEU A 57 11.01 -11.56 -1.74
C LEU A 57 10.03 -10.47 -1.27
N ILE A 58 8.73 -10.78 -1.24
CA ILE A 58 7.70 -9.84 -0.77
C ILE A 58 7.99 -9.41 0.68
N GLN A 59 8.25 -10.36 1.58
CA GLN A 59 8.57 -10.07 2.99
C GLN A 59 9.85 -9.27 3.19
N SER A 60 10.83 -9.44 2.30
CA SER A 60 12.08 -8.69 2.35
C SER A 60 11.88 -7.24 1.94
N TYR A 61 11.14 -7.01 0.85
CA TYR A 61 10.85 -5.67 0.34
C TYR A 61 9.80 -4.94 1.16
N SER A 62 8.87 -5.64 1.82
CA SER A 62 7.82 -5.01 2.63
C SER A 62 8.34 -4.26 3.85
N LYS A 63 9.58 -4.54 4.30
CA LYS A 63 10.25 -3.79 5.37
C LYS A 63 10.61 -2.35 4.99
N TYR A 64 10.54 -2.03 3.69
CA TYR A 64 10.89 -0.73 3.13
C TYR A 64 9.69 -0.06 2.44
N TRP A 65 8.47 -0.53 2.70
CA TRP A 65 7.27 0.16 2.24
C TRP A 65 7.04 1.41 3.08
N ASP A 66 6.81 2.53 2.40
CA ASP A 66 6.47 3.84 2.97
C ASP A 66 4.98 3.93 3.33
#